data_AF-A0A1Y0BMA3-F1
#
_entry.id   AF-A0A1Y0BMA3-F1
#
_cell.length_a   1.000
_cell.length_b   1.000
_cell.length_c   1.000
_cell.angle_alpha   90.00
_cell.angle_beta   90.00
_cell.angle_gamma   90.00
#
_symmetry.space_group_name_H-M   'P 1'
#
loop_
_entity.id
_entity.type
_entity.pdbx_description
1 polymer ?
#
loop_
_entity_poly.entity_id
_entity_poly.type
_entity_poly.pdbx_seq_one_letter_code
_entity_poly.pdbx_strand_id
1 'polypeptide(L)'
;MAMAPSLAPLNSADVAIDNLLPPRKAEYMQDEVLREMESALKEGRPLVMATIAASRGSTPRKPGAKMAVRPDGSFCGTIGGGCGEAEVWQAAMDVHQSGKPTLMTVDLTESVEGEDKICGGIMEIFVERIV
;
A
#
# COMPACT_ATOMS: atom_id res chain seq x y z
N MET A 1 -18.32 -34.74 -14.07
CA MET A 1 -18.20 -34.55 -12.61
C MET A 1 -16.73 -34.67 -12.25
N ALA A 2 -15.99 -33.56 -12.20
CA ALA A 2 -14.62 -33.58 -11.70
C ALA A 2 -14.67 -33.43 -10.17
N MET A 3 -14.17 -34.42 -9.45
CA MET A 3 -14.06 -34.38 -7.99
C MET A 3 -12.92 -33.42 -7.61
N ALA A 4 -13.20 -32.48 -6.70
CA ALA A 4 -12.19 -31.59 -6.15
C ALA A 4 -11.17 -32.41 -5.33
N PRO A 5 -9.86 -32.07 -5.38
CA PRO A 5 -8.87 -32.73 -4.55
C PRO A 5 -9.10 -32.34 -3.09
N SER A 6 -9.13 -33.34 -2.22
CA SER A 6 -9.21 -33.20 -0.77
C SER A 6 -8.01 -32.39 -0.26
N LEU A 7 -8.26 -31.23 0.35
CA LEU A 7 -7.25 -30.49 1.10
C LEU A 7 -6.80 -31.35 2.28
N ALA A 8 -5.55 -31.81 2.24
CA ALA A 8 -4.92 -32.37 3.43
C ALA A 8 -4.76 -31.25 4.48
N PRO A 9 -4.94 -31.53 5.78
CA PRO A 9 -4.71 -30.53 6.81
C PRO A 9 -3.23 -30.17 6.84
N LEU A 10 -2.92 -28.88 6.76
CA LEU A 10 -1.57 -28.34 6.92
C LEU A 10 -1.02 -28.81 8.29
N ASN A 11 0.16 -29.41 8.29
CA ASN A 11 0.79 -29.85 9.53
C ASN A 11 1.62 -28.70 10.12
N SER A 12 1.85 -28.71 11.44
CA SER A 12 2.57 -27.67 12.18
C SER A 12 4.00 -27.39 11.69
N ALA A 13 4.59 -28.27 10.87
CA ALA A 13 5.88 -28.07 10.22
C ALA A 13 5.83 -27.19 8.96
N ASP A 14 4.68 -27.06 8.29
CA ASP A 14 4.54 -26.21 7.09
C ASP A 14 4.60 -24.71 7.47
N VAL A 15 4.15 -24.37 8.68
CA VAL A 15 4.23 -23.00 9.24
C VAL A 15 5.69 -22.59 9.55
N ALA A 16 6.60 -23.54 9.69
CA ALA A 16 7.98 -23.27 10.12
C ALA A 16 8.91 -22.86 8.97
N ILE A 17 8.60 -23.20 7.72
CA ILE A 17 9.47 -22.87 6.57
C ILE A 17 9.41 -21.38 6.24
N ASP A 18 8.24 -20.76 6.36
CA ASP A 18 8.05 -19.31 6.12
C ASP A 18 8.83 -18.44 7.12
N ASN A 19 9.24 -18.99 8.28
CA ASN A 19 10.03 -18.30 9.29
C ASN A 19 11.55 -18.49 9.15
N LEU A 20 12.02 -19.32 8.19
CA LEU A 20 13.45 -19.60 8.01
C LEU A 20 14.08 -18.75 6.88
N LEU A 21 13.26 -18.18 6.01
CA LEU A 21 13.68 -17.20 5.02
C LEU A 21 13.37 -15.80 5.55
N PRO A 22 14.30 -14.84 5.45
CA PRO A 22 13.94 -13.44 5.71
C PRO A 22 12.80 -13.06 4.76
N PRO A 23 11.73 -12.38 5.23
CA PRO A 23 10.66 -11.93 4.35
C PRO A 23 11.21 -11.24 3.10
N ARG A 24 10.48 -11.27 2.00
CA ARG A 24 10.90 -10.48 0.82
C ARG A 24 10.88 -9.01 1.21
N LYS A 25 11.76 -8.18 0.63
CA LYS A 25 11.79 -6.72 0.90
C LYS A 25 10.40 -6.04 0.83
N ALA A 26 9.52 -6.54 -0.03
CA ALA A 26 8.14 -6.05 -0.12
C ALA A 26 7.28 -6.43 1.10
N GLU A 27 7.45 -7.62 1.66
CA GLU A 27 6.77 -8.07 2.89
C GLU A 27 7.25 -7.25 4.09
N TYR A 28 8.56 -7.03 4.25
CA TYR A 28 9.12 -6.16 5.29
C TYR A 28 8.55 -4.73 5.28
N MET A 29 8.28 -4.17 4.10
CA MET A 29 7.70 -2.82 3.97
C MET A 29 6.21 -2.78 4.32
N GLN A 30 5.46 -3.85 4.04
CA GLN A 30 4.07 -3.94 4.46
C GLN A 30 3.98 -4.12 5.99
N ASP A 31 4.91 -4.87 6.58
CA ASP A 31 4.96 -5.07 8.03
C ASP A 31 5.16 -3.75 8.79
N GLU A 32 6.01 -2.84 8.28
CA GLU A 32 6.22 -1.51 8.89
C GLU A 32 4.92 -0.70 8.90
N VAL A 33 4.21 -0.66 7.76
CA VAL A 33 2.96 0.08 7.62
C VAL A 33 1.86 -0.48 8.54
N LEU A 34 1.73 -1.80 8.62
CA LEU A 34 0.75 -2.43 9.50
C LEU A 34 1.09 -2.19 10.99
N ARG A 35 2.37 -2.20 11.36
CA ARG A 35 2.80 -1.86 12.73
C ARG A 35 2.51 -0.42 13.10
N GLU A 36 2.73 0.53 12.18
CA GLU A 36 2.36 1.94 12.42
C GLU A 36 0.85 2.07 12.61
N MET A 37 0.06 1.41 11.74
CA MET A 37 -1.40 1.40 11.84
C MET A 37 -1.87 0.84 13.20
N GLU A 38 -1.31 -0.29 13.63
CA GLU A 38 -1.62 -0.88 14.93
C GLU A 38 -1.26 0.04 16.10
N SER A 39 -0.08 0.68 16.07
CA SER A 39 0.34 1.62 17.13
C SER A 39 -0.56 2.85 17.16
N ALA A 40 -0.87 3.44 16.00
CA ALA A 40 -1.74 4.60 15.90
C ALA A 40 -3.14 4.30 16.45
N LEU A 41 -3.73 3.15 16.08
CA LEU A 41 -5.02 2.70 16.60
C LEU A 41 -5.00 2.48 18.12
N LYS A 42 -3.95 1.84 18.66
CA LYS A 42 -3.81 1.61 20.11
C LYS A 42 -3.69 2.91 20.90
N GLU A 43 -3.06 3.92 20.32
CA GLU A 43 -2.80 5.22 20.95
C GLU A 43 -3.88 6.27 20.63
N GLY A 44 -4.88 5.94 19.81
CA GLY A 44 -5.89 6.89 19.34
C GLY A 44 -5.31 8.04 18.52
N ARG A 45 -4.16 7.83 17.87
CA ARG A 45 -3.52 8.83 17.00
C ARG A 45 -4.12 8.78 15.60
N PRO A 46 -4.47 9.93 14.99
CA PRO A 46 -4.92 9.96 13.60
C PRO A 46 -3.84 9.44 12.65
N LEU A 47 -4.24 8.61 11.70
CA LEU A 47 -3.39 8.11 10.63
C LEU A 47 -4.21 8.06 9.33
N VAL A 48 -3.58 8.37 8.20
CA VAL A 48 -4.20 8.16 6.89
C VAL A 48 -3.44 7.06 6.16
N MET A 49 -4.20 6.12 5.59
CA MET A 49 -3.69 5.02 4.79
C MET A 49 -4.01 5.28 3.33
N ALA A 50 -2.99 5.20 2.47
CA ALA A 50 -3.13 5.12 1.03
C ALA A 50 -2.82 3.69 0.58
N THR A 51 -3.78 3.03 -0.07
CA THR A 51 -3.66 1.66 -0.57
C THR A 51 -3.86 1.61 -2.07
N ILE A 52 -2.99 0.93 -2.80
CA ILE A 52 -3.27 0.59 -4.21
C ILE A 52 -4.42 -0.41 -4.23
N ALA A 53 -5.60 0.03 -4.66
CA ALA A 53 -6.81 -0.79 -4.76
C ALA A 53 -6.78 -1.63 -6.05
N ALA A 54 -6.33 -1.04 -7.16
CA ALA A 54 -6.20 -1.70 -8.44
C ALA A 54 -5.03 -1.12 -9.24
N SER A 55 -4.54 -1.88 -10.22
CA SER A 55 -3.62 -1.34 -11.22
C SER A 55 -3.76 -2.01 -12.58
N ARG A 56 -3.39 -1.28 -13.63
CA ARG A 56 -3.33 -1.77 -15.00
C ARG A 56 -2.02 -1.34 -15.66
N GLY A 57 -1.45 -2.22 -16.48
CA GLY A 57 -0.17 -1.97 -17.13
C GLY A 57 1.02 -2.22 -16.20
N SER A 58 2.15 -1.61 -16.53
CA SER A 58 3.37 -1.73 -15.72
C SER A 58 3.37 -0.62 -14.65
N THR A 59 3.41 -1.03 -13.39
CA THR A 59 3.31 -0.13 -12.24
C THR A 59 4.38 -0.51 -11.22
N PRO A 60 5.00 0.46 -10.52
CA PRO A 60 6.13 0.23 -9.63
C PRO A 60 5.75 -0.66 -8.44
N ARG A 61 4.49 -0.60 -8.02
CA ARG A 61 3.88 -1.46 -7.01
C ARG A 61 2.58 -2.07 -7.53
N LYS A 62 2.09 -3.08 -6.81
CA LYS A 62 0.90 -3.85 -7.14
C LYS A 62 -0.22 -3.61 -6.12
N PRO A 63 -1.47 -3.96 -6.46
CA PRO A 63 -2.58 -3.88 -5.53
C PRO A 63 -2.23 -4.48 -4.17
N GLY A 64 -2.64 -3.81 -3.11
CA GLY A 64 -2.31 -4.15 -1.73
C GLY A 64 -1.11 -3.40 -1.16
N ALA A 65 -0.23 -2.80 -1.96
CA ALA A 65 0.83 -1.93 -1.43
C ALA A 65 0.24 -0.69 -0.75
N LYS A 66 0.85 -0.30 0.37
CA LYS A 66 0.35 0.77 1.24
C LYS A 66 1.42 1.80 1.58
N MET A 67 0.94 3.00 1.89
CA MET A 67 1.67 4.09 2.53
C MET A 67 0.82 4.62 3.69
N ALA A 68 1.43 4.82 4.85
CA ALA A 68 0.79 5.41 6.03
C ALA A 68 1.36 6.81 6.26
N VAL A 69 0.47 7.81 6.34
CA VAL A 69 0.84 9.23 6.48
C VAL A 69 0.32 9.76 7.80
N ARG A 70 1.22 10.35 8.59
CA ARG A 70 0.92 10.97 9.90
C ARG A 70 0.50 12.44 9.73
N PRO A 71 -0.15 13.06 10.72
CA PRO A 71 -0.61 14.45 10.64
C PRO A 71 0.51 15.49 10.46
N ASP A 72 1.73 15.15 10.87
CA ASP A 72 2.93 15.98 10.69
C ASP A 72 3.54 15.87 9.28
N GLY A 73 2.96 15.04 8.42
CA GLY A 73 3.44 14.78 7.06
C GLY A 73 4.51 13.69 6.97
N SER A 74 5.02 13.17 8.09
CA SER A 74 5.90 12.00 8.05
C SER A 74 5.13 10.76 7.60
N PHE A 75 5.79 9.83 6.90
CA PHE A 75 5.15 8.63 6.38
C PHE A 75 6.08 7.41 6.40
N CYS A 76 5.48 6.22 6.31
CA CYS A 76 6.17 4.95 6.09
C CYS A 76 5.46 4.12 5.02
N GLY A 77 6.18 3.17 4.41
CA GLY A 77 5.71 2.48 3.21
C GLY A 77 5.85 3.33 1.95
N THR A 78 5.41 2.76 0.82
CA THR A 78 5.51 3.41 -0.50
C THR A 78 4.50 2.81 -1.46
N ILE A 79 3.91 3.65 -2.31
CA ILE A 79 3.05 3.23 -3.43
C ILE A 79 3.81 3.20 -4.76
N GLY A 80 5.09 3.58 -4.77
CA GLY A 80 5.93 3.52 -5.97
C GLY A 80 7.02 4.58 -6.08
N GLY A 81 7.00 5.62 -5.24
CA GLY A 81 7.87 6.79 -5.36
C GLY A 81 7.49 7.75 -6.49
N GLY A 82 8.29 8.80 -6.66
CA GLY A 82 8.14 9.79 -7.73
C GLY A 82 6.96 10.75 -7.54
N CYS A 83 6.59 11.47 -8.60
CA CYS A 83 5.49 12.45 -8.57
C CYS A 83 4.14 11.85 -8.15
N GLY A 84 3.82 10.64 -8.61
CA GLY A 84 2.58 9.97 -8.21
C GLY A 84 2.50 9.70 -6.71
N GLU A 85 3.62 9.46 -6.03
CA GLU A 85 3.64 9.33 -4.56
C GLU A 85 3.45 10.69 -3.87
N ALA A 86 4.00 11.77 -4.42
CA ALA A 86 3.78 13.12 -3.90
C ALA A 86 2.31 13.55 -4.02
N GLU A 87 1.63 13.22 -5.12
CA GLU A 87 0.19 13.46 -5.30
C GLU A 87 -0.64 12.67 -4.28
N VAL A 88 -0.32 11.39 -4.06
CA VAL A 88 -0.99 10.56 -3.05
C VAL A 88 -0.73 11.08 -1.63
N TRP A 89 0.49 11.55 -1.34
CA TRP A 89 0.81 12.18 -0.07
C TRP A 89 -0.03 13.45 0.17
N GLN A 90 -0.17 14.30 -0.85
CA GLN A 90 -1.01 15.50 -0.76
C GLN A 90 -2.48 15.14 -0.50
N ALA A 91 -3.01 14.15 -1.23
CA ALA A 91 -4.36 13.65 -0.99
C ALA A 91 -4.52 13.12 0.44
N ALA A 92 -3.51 12.45 0.99
CA ALA A 92 -3.53 11.99 2.37
C ALA A 92 -3.61 13.14 3.38
N MET A 93 -2.89 14.24 3.15
CA MET A 93 -2.99 15.45 3.97
C MET A 93 -4.37 16.09 3.88
N ASP A 94 -5.01 16.08 2.71
CA ASP A 94 -6.37 16.59 2.53
C ASP A 94 -7.41 15.69 3.24
N VAL A 95 -7.20 14.38 3.24
CA VAL A 95 -8.03 13.41 3.99
C VAL A 95 -7.86 13.58 5.50
N HIS A 96 -6.65 13.88 5.99
CA HIS A 96 -6.44 14.23 7.41
C HIS A 96 -7.33 15.41 7.84
N GLN A 97 -7.35 16.47 7.03
CA GLN A 97 -8.12 17.70 7.30
C GLN A 97 -9.63 17.49 7.14
N SER A 98 -10.06 16.82 6.07
CA SER A 98 -11.48 16.68 5.73
C SER A 98 -12.16 15.51 6.43
N GLY A 99 -11.40 14.47 6.80
CA GLY A 99 -11.91 13.20 7.29
C GLY A 99 -12.69 12.38 6.26
N LYS A 100 -12.72 12.79 4.98
CA LYS A 100 -13.48 12.12 3.92
C LYS A 100 -12.56 11.22 3.10
N PRO A 101 -12.84 9.91 3.00
CA PRO A 101 -12.03 9.03 2.17
C PRO A 101 -12.19 9.38 0.68
N THR A 102 -11.16 9.12 -0.11
CA THR A 102 -11.10 9.40 -1.55
C THR A 102 -10.53 8.21 -2.31
N LEU A 103 -11.06 7.94 -3.50
CA LEU A 103 -10.43 7.08 -4.49
C LEU A 103 -9.85 7.98 -5.58
N MET A 104 -8.54 7.90 -5.83
CA MET A 104 -7.85 8.70 -6.83
C MET A 104 -7.10 7.84 -7.84
N THR A 105 -6.86 8.38 -9.03
CA THR A 105 -6.10 7.72 -10.10
C THR A 105 -4.72 8.35 -10.21
N VAL A 106 -3.68 7.52 -10.17
CA VAL A 106 -2.31 7.91 -10.50
C VAL A 106 -2.00 7.36 -11.89
N ASP A 107 -1.83 8.26 -12.86
CA ASP A 107 -1.51 7.93 -14.24
C ASP A 107 0.01 8.08 -14.50
N LEU A 108 0.67 6.95 -14.76
CA LEU A 108 2.10 6.89 -15.07
C LEU A 108 2.37 6.75 -16.58
N THR A 109 1.37 6.93 -17.43
CA THR A 109 1.50 6.87 -18.89
C THR A 109 1.98 8.20 -19.47
N GLU A 110 1.63 9.32 -18.85
CA GLU A 110 2.05 10.65 -19.30
C GLU A 110 3.38 11.05 -18.68
N SER A 111 4.38 11.30 -19.52
CA SER A 111 5.64 11.92 -19.12
C SER A 111 5.40 13.37 -18.69
N VAL A 112 5.75 13.70 -17.46
CA VAL A 112 5.84 15.10 -17.02
C VAL A 112 7.20 15.61 -17.50
N GLU A 113 7.29 16.85 -17.99
CA GLU A 113 8.55 17.43 -18.47
C GLU A 113 9.65 17.29 -17.41
N GLY A 114 10.70 16.51 -17.71
CA GLY A 114 11.83 16.26 -16.82
C GLY A 114 11.73 15.02 -15.93
N GLU A 115 10.66 14.24 -16.00
CA GLU A 115 10.51 12.98 -15.25
C GLU A 115 10.27 11.77 -16.17
N ASP A 116 11.19 10.82 -16.12
CA ASP A 116 11.04 9.54 -16.80
C ASP A 116 10.03 8.66 -16.04
N LYS A 117 8.74 8.78 -16.35
CA LYS A 117 7.74 7.78 -15.94
C LYS A 117 7.95 6.49 -16.75
N ILE A 118 8.89 5.66 -16.32
CA ILE A 118 9.29 4.41 -17.01
C ILE A 118 8.18 3.33 -16.95
N CYS A 119 7.27 3.43 -15.97
CA CYS A 119 6.32 2.36 -15.68
C CYS A 119 5.19 2.27 -16.72
N GLY A 120 4.61 3.38 -17.17
CA GLY A 120 3.59 3.37 -18.24
C GLY A 120 2.26 2.70 -17.88
N GLY A 121 1.88 2.68 -16.60
CA GLY A 121 0.64 2.07 -16.10
C GLY A 121 -0.19 3.02 -15.26
N ILE A 122 -1.36 2.56 -14.83
CA ILE A 122 -2.33 3.34 -14.07
C ILE A 122 -2.60 2.61 -12.75
N MET A 123 -2.69 3.36 -11.64
CA MET A 123 -3.04 2.85 -10.32
C MET A 123 -4.26 3.58 -9.77
N GLU A 124 -5.17 2.82 -9.16
CA GLU A 124 -6.25 3.37 -8.35
C GLU A 124 -5.85 3.29 -6.88
N ILE A 125 -5.84 4.44 -6.19
CA ILE A 125 -5.38 4.58 -4.82
C ILE A 125 -6.57 4.96 -3.94
N PHE A 126 -6.88 4.09 -2.98
CA PHE A 126 -7.87 4.40 -1.95
C PHE A 126 -7.15 5.04 -0.75
N VAL A 127 -7.59 6.24 -0.38
CA VAL A 127 -7.02 7.06 0.68
C VAL A 127 -8.08 7.25 1.77
N GLU A 128 -7.80 6.78 2.96
CA GLU A 128 -8.76 6.78 4.07
C GLU A 128 -8.10 7.14 5.40
N ARG A 129 -8.83 7.86 6.25
CA ARG A 129 -8.41 8.10 7.63
C ARG A 129 -8.79 6.90 8.48
N ILE A 130 -7.81 6.34 9.18
CA ILE A 130 -7.99 5.28 10.17
C ILE A 130 -8.16 5.97 11.54
N VAL A 131 -9.29 5.67 12.20
CA VAL A 131 -9.70 6.23 13.50
C VAL A 131 -10.21 5.15 14.43
#